data_AF-A0A1L9BHT7-F1
#
_entry.id   AF-A0A1L9BHT7-F1
#
_cell.length_a   1.000
_cell.length_b   1.000
_cell.length_c   1.000
_cell.angle_alpha   90.00
_cell.angle_beta   90.00
_cell.angle_gamma   90.00
#
_symmetry.space_group_name_H-M   'P 1'
#
loop_
_entity.id
_entity.type
_entity.pdbx_description
1 polymer ?
#
loop_
_entity_poly.entity_id
_entity_poly.type
_entity_poly.pdbx_seq_one_letter_code
_entity_poly.pdbx_strand_id
1 'polypeptide(L)'
;MRLPAVATVLLLSTTGCVKEISSDERLDRETEFLQARGTPDAAELGKVHCDDTGDALTQARNVNRPETDRVMSYIELYASLLKRNATFDEAMTRNPDLNYTEGSQKLVAARNNCIQQAADVKVEFETYVRELVSVPTVQEIKGGNTVIVARLDFNTLRQAIDTLNTEDKEQLLARVLTAEKQVAPAGGDEEPAPRRRGK
;
A
#
# COMPACT_ATOMS: atom_id res chain seq x y z
N MET A 1 -67.62 -50.83 -21.57
CA MET A 1 -66.70 -51.82 -20.96
C MET A 1 -65.27 -51.30 -21.07
N ARG A 2 -64.51 -51.39 -19.96
CA ARG A 2 -63.05 -51.24 -19.79
C ARG A 2 -62.44 -49.81 -19.71
N LEU A 3 -62.10 -49.44 -18.46
CA LEU A 3 -60.88 -48.69 -18.05
C LEU A 3 -59.63 -49.62 -18.19
N PRO A 4 -58.36 -49.19 -17.98
CA PRO A 4 -57.75 -47.86 -17.83
C PRO A 4 -56.46 -47.65 -18.68
N ALA A 5 -55.88 -46.45 -18.70
CA ALA A 5 -54.44 -46.27 -18.95
C ALA A 5 -53.88 -45.22 -17.99
N VAL A 6 -52.94 -45.69 -17.19
CA VAL A 6 -52.21 -45.01 -16.12
C VAL A 6 -51.06 -44.20 -16.72
N ALA A 7 -50.86 -42.96 -16.26
CA ALA A 7 -49.56 -42.30 -16.37
C ALA A 7 -49.34 -41.43 -15.12
N THR A 8 -48.74 -42.11 -14.16
CA THR A 8 -48.25 -41.66 -12.86
C THR A 8 -47.30 -40.47 -13.02
N VAL A 9 -47.67 -39.31 -12.47
CA VAL A 9 -46.73 -38.20 -12.25
C VAL A 9 -45.86 -38.57 -11.05
N LEU A 10 -44.66 -39.09 -11.32
CA LEU A 10 -43.62 -39.28 -10.32
C LEU A 10 -43.01 -37.90 -9.99
N LEU A 11 -43.50 -37.31 -8.91
CA LEU A 11 -42.78 -36.26 -8.18
C LEU A 11 -41.48 -36.87 -7.63
N LEU A 12 -40.34 -36.53 -8.23
CA LEU A 12 -39.02 -36.76 -7.66
C LEU A 12 -38.84 -35.84 -6.45
N SER A 13 -39.38 -36.23 -5.30
CA SER A 13 -38.97 -35.73 -4.00
C SER A 13 -37.61 -36.35 -3.65
N THR A 14 -36.54 -35.66 -4.06
CA THR A 14 -35.20 -35.89 -3.54
C THR A 14 -35.18 -35.55 -2.06
N THR A 15 -35.46 -36.55 -1.22
CA THR A 15 -35.11 -36.56 0.19
C THR A 15 -33.59 -36.68 0.30
N GLY A 16 -32.89 -35.58 -0.06
CA GLY A 16 -31.54 -35.37 0.41
C GLY A 16 -31.60 -35.29 1.93
N CYS A 17 -30.97 -36.23 2.61
CA CYS A 17 -30.71 -36.15 4.04
C CYS A 17 -29.85 -34.91 4.28
N VAL A 18 -30.48 -33.74 4.44
CA VAL A 18 -29.85 -32.59 5.06
C VAL A 18 -29.63 -33.05 6.50
N LYS A 19 -28.40 -33.40 6.83
CA LYS A 19 -27.99 -33.59 8.23
C LYS A 19 -28.26 -32.23 8.87
N GLU A 20 -29.33 -32.13 9.65
CA GLU A 20 -29.65 -30.96 10.48
C GLU A 20 -28.45 -30.77 11.39
N ILE A 21 -27.51 -29.93 10.96
CA ILE A 21 -26.37 -29.54 11.77
C ILE A 21 -26.99 -28.77 12.94
N SER A 22 -26.83 -29.30 14.16
CA SER A 22 -27.28 -28.62 15.37
C SER A 22 -26.78 -27.19 15.37
N SER A 23 -27.53 -26.25 15.95
CA SER A 23 -27.06 -24.87 16.12
C SER A 23 -25.67 -24.83 16.77
N ASP A 24 -25.39 -25.78 17.67
CA ASP A 24 -24.09 -25.93 18.32
C ASP A 24 -23.01 -26.42 17.33
N GLU A 25 -23.32 -27.41 16.50
CA GLU A 25 -22.38 -27.93 15.50
C GLU A 25 -22.15 -26.94 14.34
N ARG A 26 -23.11 -26.02 14.08
CA ARG A 26 -22.90 -24.87 13.18
C ARG A 26 -22.02 -23.81 13.83
N LEU A 27 -22.25 -23.51 15.11
CA LEU A 27 -21.45 -22.55 15.87
C LEU A 27 -20.01 -23.03 16.04
N ASP A 28 -19.82 -24.31 16.37
CA ASP A 28 -18.50 -24.95 16.49
C ASP A 28 -17.75 -24.94 15.15
N ARG A 29 -18.47 -25.22 14.04
CA ARG A 29 -17.87 -25.16 12.70
C ARG A 29 -17.55 -23.73 12.26
N GLU A 30 -18.38 -22.75 12.61
CA GLU A 30 -18.13 -21.33 12.33
C GLU A 30 -16.97 -20.79 13.19
N THR A 31 -16.88 -21.19 14.46
CA THR A 31 -15.80 -20.80 15.36
C THR A 31 -14.47 -21.47 15.01
N GLU A 32 -14.47 -22.77 14.67
CA GLU A 32 -13.29 -23.45 14.11
C GLU A 32 -12.84 -22.79 12.81
N PHE A 33 -13.77 -22.41 11.93
CA PHE A 33 -13.42 -21.75 10.66
C PHE A 33 -12.83 -20.35 10.86
N LEU A 34 -13.29 -19.61 11.88
CA LEU A 34 -12.75 -18.31 12.26
C LEU A 34 -11.37 -18.41 12.93
N GLN A 35 -11.12 -19.49 13.69
CA GLN A 35 -9.83 -19.71 14.37
C GLN A 35 -8.78 -20.38 13.46
N ALA A 36 -9.19 -21.21 12.49
CA ALA A 36 -8.27 -22.04 11.70
C ALA A 36 -7.61 -21.35 10.50
N ARG A 37 -7.97 -20.10 10.15
CA ARG A 37 -7.36 -19.39 9.00
C ARG A 37 -6.44 -18.25 9.42
N GLY A 38 -5.21 -18.63 9.75
CA GLY A 38 -4.00 -17.83 9.49
C GLY A 38 -3.87 -16.49 10.21
N THR A 39 -4.65 -16.25 11.26
CA THR A 39 -4.43 -15.08 12.11
C THR A 39 -3.24 -15.31 13.03
N PRO A 40 -2.30 -14.35 13.11
CA PRO A 40 -1.20 -14.45 14.04
C PRO A 40 -1.68 -14.60 15.48
N ASP A 41 -1.13 -15.59 16.18
CA ASP A 41 -1.37 -15.74 17.61
C ASP A 41 -0.56 -14.70 18.43
N ALA A 42 -0.75 -14.68 19.75
CA ALA A 42 -0.04 -13.76 20.64
C ALA A 42 1.51 -13.86 20.53
N ALA A 43 2.04 -15.06 20.28
CA ALA A 43 3.48 -15.29 20.17
C ALA A 43 4.02 -14.80 18.82
N GLU A 44 3.24 -14.92 17.75
CA GLU A 44 3.57 -14.39 16.43
C GLU A 44 3.48 -12.87 16.39
N LEU A 45 2.45 -12.28 17.00
CA LEU A 45 2.34 -10.83 17.17
C LEU A 45 3.48 -10.24 17.99
N GLY A 46 3.97 -10.97 19.01
CA GLY A 46 5.11 -10.56 19.81
C GLY A 46 6.42 -10.39 19.02
N LYS A 47 6.51 -10.95 17.81
CA LYS A 47 7.67 -10.82 16.90
C LYS A 47 7.55 -9.61 15.96
N VAL A 48 6.38 -8.98 15.90
CA VAL A 48 6.16 -7.81 15.06
C VAL A 48 6.71 -6.58 15.78
N HIS A 49 7.91 -6.15 15.38
CA HIS A 49 8.56 -4.97 15.93
C HIS A 49 8.33 -3.76 15.03
N CYS A 50 7.96 -2.62 15.61
CA CYS A 50 7.81 -1.35 14.91
C CYS A 50 8.81 -0.29 15.36
N ASP A 51 9.70 -0.65 16.29
CA ASP A 51 10.61 0.27 16.97
C ASP A 51 11.91 0.46 16.14
N ASP A 52 12.25 -0.51 15.30
CA ASP A 52 13.47 -0.55 14.48
C ASP A 52 13.36 0.25 13.17
N THR A 53 12.75 1.44 13.20
CA THR A 53 12.64 2.32 12.03
C THR A 53 13.90 3.17 11.82
N GLY A 54 14.77 3.28 12.83
CA GLY A 54 15.90 4.20 12.87
C GLY A 54 16.89 4.06 11.70
N ASP A 55 17.28 2.82 11.35
CA ASP A 55 18.22 2.58 10.25
C ASP A 55 17.58 2.93 8.89
N ALA A 56 16.33 2.53 8.68
CA ALA A 56 15.59 2.84 7.46
C ALA A 56 15.36 4.35 7.31
N LEU A 57 15.03 5.05 8.40
CA LEU A 57 14.92 6.51 8.43
C LEU A 57 16.27 7.18 8.15
N THR A 58 17.35 6.66 8.72
CA THR A 58 18.71 7.19 8.47
C THR A 58 19.07 7.08 6.99
N GLN A 59 18.71 5.96 6.34
CA GLN A 59 18.91 5.78 4.90
C GLN A 59 18.03 6.73 4.07
N ALA A 60 16.77 6.95 4.47
CA ALA A 60 15.86 7.85 3.78
C ALA A 60 16.26 9.33 3.93
N ARG A 61 16.81 9.70 5.08
CA ARG A 61 17.30 11.06 5.39
C ARG A 61 18.67 11.37 4.82
N ASN A 62 19.43 10.37 4.38
CA ASN A 62 20.80 10.57 3.90
C ASN A 62 20.82 11.40 2.61
N VAL A 63 21.13 12.69 2.75
CA VAL A 63 21.17 13.68 1.66
C VAL A 63 22.21 13.38 0.58
N ASN A 64 23.19 12.52 0.86
CA ASN A 64 24.20 12.11 -0.11
C ASN A 64 23.69 11.01 -1.06
N ARG A 65 22.52 10.43 -0.79
CA ARG A 65 21.88 9.45 -1.68
C ARG A 65 21.03 10.17 -2.74
N PRO A 66 20.89 9.59 -3.95
CA PRO A 66 19.96 10.08 -4.95
C PRO A 66 18.55 10.28 -4.38
N GLU A 67 17.86 11.34 -4.78
CA GLU A 67 16.52 11.65 -4.25
C GLU A 67 15.51 10.52 -4.52
N THR A 68 15.57 9.89 -5.69
CA THR A 68 14.77 8.70 -6.02
C THR A 68 14.94 7.61 -4.96
N ASP A 69 16.18 7.27 -4.61
CA ASP A 69 16.49 6.22 -3.64
C ASP A 69 15.98 6.56 -2.24
N ARG A 70 16.06 7.85 -1.86
CA ARG A 70 15.56 8.34 -0.58
C ARG A 70 14.03 8.25 -0.50
N VAL A 71 13.33 8.66 -1.56
CA VAL A 71 11.87 8.53 -1.66
C VAL A 71 11.45 7.07 -1.61
N MET A 72 12.15 6.19 -2.33
CA MET A 72 11.87 4.75 -2.29
C MET A 72 12.05 4.18 -0.87
N SER A 73 13.09 4.58 -0.14
CA SER A 73 13.26 4.17 1.26
C SER A 73 12.10 4.63 2.16
N TYR A 74 11.55 5.83 1.94
CA TYR A 74 10.33 6.27 2.65
C TYR A 74 9.10 5.44 2.28
N ILE A 75 8.89 5.17 0.98
CA ILE A 75 7.78 4.34 0.49
C ILE A 75 7.82 2.96 1.16
N GLU A 76 8.96 2.29 1.12
CA GLU A 76 9.15 0.95 1.68
C GLU A 76 8.94 0.93 3.19
N LEU A 77 9.52 1.90 3.91
CA LEU A 77 9.37 2.01 5.34
C LEU A 77 7.91 2.22 5.74
N TYR A 78 7.23 3.19 5.13
CA TYR A 78 5.86 3.53 5.46
C TYR A 78 4.89 2.39 5.09
N ALA A 79 5.03 1.79 3.91
CA ALA A 79 4.23 0.62 3.52
C ALA A 79 4.43 -0.56 4.48
N SER A 80 5.68 -0.79 4.93
CA SER A 80 5.99 -1.81 5.94
C SER A 80 5.33 -1.54 7.29
N LEU A 81 5.28 -0.27 7.74
CA LEU A 81 4.60 0.11 8.97
C LEU A 81 3.07 -0.06 8.85
N LEU A 82 2.47 0.32 7.72
CA LEU A 82 1.04 0.08 7.46
C LEU A 82 0.69 -1.41 7.48
N LYS A 83 1.53 -2.26 6.87
CA LYS A 83 1.34 -3.71 6.90
C LYS A 83 1.41 -4.28 8.31
N ARG A 84 2.36 -3.81 9.13
CA ARG A 84 2.48 -4.21 10.55
C ARG A 84 1.25 -3.78 11.36
N ASN A 85 0.77 -2.54 11.17
CA ASN A 85 -0.47 -2.06 11.78
C ASN A 85 -1.68 -2.93 11.39
N ALA A 86 -1.88 -3.18 10.10
CA ALA A 86 -2.97 -4.01 9.61
C ALA A 86 -2.93 -5.44 10.19
N THR A 87 -1.72 -5.99 10.42
CA THR A 87 -1.54 -7.31 11.03
C THR A 87 -2.05 -7.33 12.48
N PHE A 88 -1.72 -6.30 13.27
CA PHE A 88 -2.24 -6.17 14.64
C PHE A 88 -3.77 -5.96 14.64
N ASP A 89 -4.28 -5.10 13.77
CA ASP A 89 -5.71 -4.81 13.68
C ASP A 89 -6.52 -6.05 13.28
N GLU A 90 -6.06 -6.81 12.29
CA GLU A 90 -6.70 -8.06 11.86
C GLU A 90 -6.72 -9.11 12.97
N ALA A 91 -5.58 -9.30 13.66
CA ALA A 91 -5.47 -10.27 14.73
C ALA A 91 -6.35 -9.91 15.94
N MET A 92 -6.34 -8.64 16.37
CA MET A 92 -7.15 -8.17 17.50
C MET A 92 -8.65 -8.11 17.16
N THR A 93 -9.02 -7.87 15.90
CA THR A 93 -10.42 -7.91 15.45
C THR A 93 -10.97 -9.33 15.48
N ARG A 94 -10.15 -10.31 15.07
CA ARG A 94 -10.55 -11.73 15.04
C ARG A 94 -10.47 -12.41 16.40
N ASN A 95 -9.56 -11.96 17.27
CA ASN A 95 -9.44 -12.44 18.63
C ASN A 95 -9.41 -11.26 19.64
N PRO A 96 -10.59 -10.78 20.07
CA PRO A 96 -10.69 -9.68 21.03
C PRO A 96 -10.02 -9.98 22.38
N ASP A 97 -9.86 -11.25 22.76
CA ASP A 97 -9.21 -11.65 24.02
C ASP A 97 -7.73 -11.28 24.06
N LEU A 98 -7.10 -11.05 22.90
CA LEU A 98 -5.74 -10.51 22.81
C LEU A 98 -5.61 -9.13 23.45
N ASN A 99 -6.71 -8.42 23.71
CA ASN A 99 -6.71 -7.16 24.45
C ASN A 99 -6.70 -7.36 25.98
N TYR A 100 -7.15 -8.51 26.48
CA TYR A 100 -7.49 -8.70 27.90
C TYR A 100 -6.74 -9.85 28.60
N THR A 101 -6.03 -10.69 27.85
CA THR A 101 -5.26 -11.84 28.38
C THR A 101 -3.95 -11.42 29.06
N GLU A 102 -3.40 -12.28 29.92
CA GLU A 102 -2.10 -12.03 30.56
C GLU A 102 -0.99 -11.85 29.51
N GLY A 103 -0.31 -10.71 29.53
CA GLY A 103 0.66 -10.31 28.49
C GLY A 103 0.09 -9.44 27.37
N SER A 104 -1.23 -9.24 27.30
CA SER A 104 -1.89 -8.38 26.30
C SER A 104 -1.38 -6.95 26.30
N GLN A 105 -0.99 -6.42 27.47
CA GLN A 105 -0.45 -5.08 27.61
C GLN A 105 0.77 -4.84 26.70
N LYS A 106 1.61 -5.86 26.52
CA LYS A 106 2.77 -5.78 25.61
C LYS A 106 2.33 -5.72 24.14
N LEU A 107 1.30 -6.48 23.76
CA LEU A 107 0.76 -6.48 22.40
C LEU A 107 0.06 -5.16 22.07
N VAL A 108 -0.75 -4.65 23.01
CA VAL A 108 -1.41 -3.33 22.88
C VAL A 108 -0.37 -2.21 22.81
N ALA A 109 0.67 -2.25 23.65
CA ALA A 109 1.77 -1.29 23.60
C ALA A 109 2.53 -1.36 22.26
N ALA A 110 2.84 -2.56 21.77
CA ALA A 110 3.50 -2.75 20.47
C ALA A 110 2.64 -2.19 19.33
N ARG A 111 1.34 -2.51 19.29
CA ARG A 111 0.39 -1.94 18.33
C ARG A 111 0.37 -0.41 18.39
N ASN A 112 0.26 0.15 19.59
CA ASN A 112 0.25 1.61 19.76
C ASN A 112 1.56 2.23 19.26
N ASN A 113 2.71 1.58 19.49
CA ASN A 113 3.97 2.06 18.96
C ASN A 113 4.00 2.02 17.43
N CYS A 114 3.52 0.93 16.81
CA CYS A 114 3.39 0.85 15.35
C CYS A 114 2.52 1.98 14.77
N ILE A 115 1.44 2.34 15.46
CA ILE A 115 0.57 3.46 15.05
C ILE A 115 1.32 4.79 15.15
N GLN A 116 2.02 5.04 16.26
CA GLN A 116 2.80 6.27 16.46
C GLN A 116 3.94 6.39 15.43
N GLN A 117 4.73 5.33 15.25
CA GLN A 117 5.81 5.29 14.26
C GLN A 117 5.29 5.50 12.84
N ALA A 118 4.15 4.88 12.48
CA ALA A 118 3.52 5.13 11.19
C ALA A 118 3.10 6.59 11.02
N ALA A 119 2.54 7.22 12.06
CA ALA A 119 2.15 8.62 12.03
C ALA A 119 3.36 9.56 11.89
N ASP A 120 4.41 9.33 12.66
CA ASP A 120 5.64 10.13 12.62
C ASP A 120 6.32 10.05 11.24
N VAL A 121 6.49 8.83 10.72
CA VAL A 121 7.05 8.59 9.38
C VAL A 121 6.16 9.18 8.30
N LYS A 122 4.83 9.10 8.43
CA LYS A 122 3.88 9.70 7.48
C LYS A 122 4.09 11.20 7.36
N VAL A 123 4.19 11.92 8.49
CA VAL A 123 4.34 13.38 8.50
C VAL A 123 5.63 13.80 7.80
N GLU A 124 6.75 13.13 8.11
CA GLU A 124 8.03 13.43 7.47
C GLU A 124 8.02 13.09 5.98
N PHE A 125 7.51 11.91 5.62
CA PHE A 125 7.41 11.46 4.23
C PHE A 125 6.51 12.40 3.41
N GLU A 126 5.36 12.80 3.96
CA GLU A 126 4.45 13.73 3.31
C GLU A 126 5.10 15.10 3.10
N THR A 127 5.78 15.61 4.12
CA THR A 127 6.52 16.88 4.01
C THR A 127 7.53 16.81 2.88
N TYR A 128 8.32 15.74 2.82
CA TYR A 128 9.33 15.56 1.78
C TYR A 128 8.70 15.43 0.37
N VAL A 129 7.63 14.65 0.21
CA VAL A 129 6.94 14.53 -1.08
C VAL A 129 6.36 15.87 -1.54
N ARG A 130 5.78 16.66 -0.62
CA ARG A 130 5.25 17.98 -0.94
C ARG A 130 6.35 18.95 -1.39
N GLU A 131 7.52 18.92 -0.76
CA GLU A 131 8.68 19.69 -1.20
C GLU A 131 9.11 19.31 -2.63
N LEU A 132 9.17 18.01 -2.94
CA LEU A 132 9.52 17.53 -4.27
C LEU A 132 8.48 17.91 -5.33
N VAL A 133 7.19 17.80 -5.02
CA VAL A 133 6.09 18.23 -5.89
C VAL A 133 6.09 19.75 -6.09
N SER A 134 6.59 20.54 -5.14
CA SER A 134 6.68 22.00 -5.25
C SER A 134 7.76 22.44 -6.25
N VAL A 135 8.85 21.69 -6.38
CA VAL A 135 9.94 21.93 -7.34
C VAL A 135 10.27 20.61 -8.05
N PRO A 136 9.40 20.16 -8.97
CA PRO A 136 9.50 18.83 -9.59
C PRO A 136 10.48 18.79 -10.79
N THR A 137 10.94 19.95 -11.25
CA THR A 137 11.86 20.10 -12.38
C THR A 137 13.03 20.99 -12.02
N VAL A 138 14.16 20.79 -12.71
CA VAL A 138 15.38 21.59 -12.59
C VAL A 138 15.89 21.98 -13.97
N GLN A 139 16.67 23.06 -14.04
CA GLN A 139 17.32 23.50 -15.26
C GLN A 139 18.75 22.96 -15.29
N GLU A 140 19.09 22.20 -16.31
CA GLU A 140 20.43 21.67 -16.55
C GLU A 140 21.00 22.21 -17.85
N ILE A 141 22.32 22.41 -17.91
CA ILE A 141 23.00 22.81 -19.14
C ILE A 141 23.43 21.54 -19.89
N LYS A 142 22.80 21.25 -21.03
CA LYS A 142 23.15 20.15 -21.93
C LYS A 142 23.58 20.72 -23.27
N GLY A 143 24.82 20.44 -23.70
CA GLY A 143 25.34 20.91 -24.98
C GLY A 143 25.41 22.45 -25.10
N GLY A 144 25.55 23.18 -23.99
CA GLY A 144 25.59 24.65 -23.98
C GLY A 144 24.22 25.35 -23.96
N ASN A 145 23.12 24.59 -23.98
CA ASN A 145 21.76 25.11 -23.83
C ASN A 145 21.15 24.70 -22.49
N THR A 146 20.33 25.57 -21.91
CA THR A 146 19.54 25.27 -20.71
C THR A 146 18.33 24.41 -21.09
N VAL A 147 18.23 23.21 -20.51
CA VAL A 147 17.14 22.26 -20.70
C VAL A 147 16.43 22.02 -19.37
N ILE A 148 15.10 22.01 -19.38
CA ILE A 148 14.30 21.63 -18.21
C ILE A 148 14.25 20.11 -18.14
N VAL A 149 14.73 19.55 -17.03
CA VAL A 149 14.71 18.12 -16.75
C VAL A 149 13.93 17.84 -15.47
N ALA A 150 13.51 16.60 -15.28
CA ALA A 150 12.88 16.18 -14.04
C ALA A 150 13.92 16.18 -12.89
N ARG A 151 13.52 16.68 -11.71
CA ARG A 151 14.35 16.62 -10.50
C ARG A 151 14.56 15.17 -10.05
N LEU A 152 13.50 14.38 -10.14
CA LEU A 152 13.52 12.94 -9.93
C LEU A 152 12.49 12.26 -10.83
N ASP A 153 12.54 10.94 -10.89
CA ASP A 153 11.60 10.14 -11.67
C ASP A 153 10.12 10.40 -11.27
N PHE A 154 9.30 10.78 -12.24
CA PHE A 154 7.89 11.10 -11.99
C PHE A 154 7.07 9.88 -11.56
N ASN A 155 7.45 8.67 -11.96
CA ASN A 155 6.75 7.45 -11.52
C ASN A 155 6.96 7.19 -10.03
N THR A 156 8.19 7.37 -9.56
CA THR A 156 8.53 7.34 -8.13
C THR A 156 7.71 8.36 -7.35
N LEU A 157 7.53 9.58 -7.89
CA LEU A 157 6.71 10.60 -7.24
C LEU A 157 5.23 10.21 -7.17
N ARG A 158 4.67 9.63 -8.25
CA ARG A 158 3.29 9.12 -8.26
C ARG A 158 3.10 8.01 -7.24
N GLN A 159 4.02 7.04 -7.20
CA GLN A 159 4.00 5.95 -6.24
C GLN A 159 4.05 6.47 -4.80
N ALA A 160 4.88 7.49 -4.53
CA ALA A 160 4.95 8.12 -3.21
C ALA A 160 3.61 8.76 -2.80
N ILE A 161 3.00 9.53 -3.71
CA ILE A 161 1.69 10.16 -3.51
C ILE A 161 0.59 9.11 -3.29
N ASP A 162 0.58 8.04 -4.09
CA ASP A 162 -0.38 6.93 -3.95
C ASP A 162 -0.23 6.23 -2.61
N THR A 163 1.01 6.02 -2.16
CA THR A 163 1.33 5.34 -0.90
C THR A 163 0.92 6.17 0.33
N LEU A 164 1.10 7.50 0.27
CA LEU A 164 0.66 8.42 1.33
C LEU A 164 -0.87 8.54 1.41
N ASN A 165 -1.55 8.45 0.27
CA ASN A 165 -3.00 8.57 0.12
C ASN A 165 -3.57 9.78 0.90
N THR A 166 -3.00 10.96 0.70
CA THR A 166 -3.45 12.21 1.33
C THR A 166 -4.77 12.68 0.74
N GLU A 167 -5.48 13.55 1.47
CA GLU A 167 -6.77 14.10 1.01
C GLU A 167 -6.65 14.90 -0.30
N ASP A 168 -5.52 15.56 -0.51
CA ASP A 168 -5.21 16.35 -1.70
C ASP A 168 -4.42 15.58 -2.77
N LYS A 169 -4.42 14.24 -2.71
CA LYS A 169 -3.75 13.34 -3.65
C LYS A 169 -3.92 13.74 -5.11
N GLU A 170 -5.16 13.99 -5.54
CA GLU A 170 -5.47 14.35 -6.93
C GLU A 170 -4.80 15.66 -7.34
N GLN A 171 -4.73 16.63 -6.43
CA GLN A 171 -4.07 17.90 -6.66
C GLN A 171 -2.55 17.71 -6.82
N LEU A 172 -1.93 16.86 -5.99
CA LEU A 172 -0.51 16.55 -6.10
C LEU A 172 -0.20 15.84 -7.43
N LEU A 173 -1.01 14.85 -7.83
CA LEU A 173 -0.84 14.14 -9.10
C LEU A 173 -1.02 15.07 -10.31
N ALA A 174 -1.96 16.02 -10.27
CA ALA A 174 -2.15 17.02 -11.32
C ALA A 174 -0.92 17.94 -11.50
N ARG A 175 -0.24 18.29 -10.40
CA ARG A 175 1.01 19.06 -10.45
C ARG A 175 2.14 18.27 -11.10
N VAL A 176 2.28 16.99 -10.73
CA VAL A 176 3.25 16.07 -11.35
C VAL A 176 3.01 15.94 -12.85
N LEU A 177 1.76 15.74 -13.26
CA LEU A 177 1.39 15.66 -14.67
C LEU A 177 1.72 16.95 -15.43
N THR A 178 1.48 18.11 -14.82
CA THR A 178 1.81 19.40 -15.41
C THR A 178 3.32 19.56 -15.58
N ALA A 179 4.10 19.18 -14.57
CA ALA A 179 5.55 19.24 -14.60
C ALA A 179 6.15 18.31 -15.66
N GLU A 180 5.64 17.09 -15.79
CA GLU A 180 6.09 16.13 -16.79
C GLU A 180 5.94 16.65 -18.22
N LYS A 181 4.86 17.38 -18.51
CA LYS A 181 4.64 18.02 -19.81
C LYS A 181 5.64 19.15 -20.12
N GLN A 182 6.30 19.71 -19.10
CA GLN A 182 7.29 20.79 -19.26
C GLN A 182 8.70 20.26 -19.48
N VAL A 183 8.96 18.99 -19.17
CA VAL A 183 10.26 18.36 -19.39
C VAL A 183 10.45 18.10 -20.88
N ALA A 184 11.55 18.58 -21.44
CA ALA A 184 11.86 18.35 -22.84
C ALA A 184 12.00 16.84 -23.11
N PRO A 185 11.45 16.30 -24.21
CA PRO A 185 11.65 14.90 -24.55
C PRO A 185 13.16 14.65 -24.70
N ALA A 186 13.65 13.55 -24.12
CA ALA A 186 15.06 13.17 -24.08
C ALA A 186 15.68 12.81 -25.44
N GLY A 187 15.12 13.31 -26.55
CA GLY A 187 15.48 12.94 -27.92
C GLY A 187 15.39 14.12 -28.89
N GLY A 188 15.87 15.29 -28.49
CA GLY A 188 16.20 16.34 -29.46
C GLY A 188 17.46 15.92 -30.22
N ASP A 189 17.30 15.04 -31.21
CA ASP A 189 18.31 14.81 -32.23
C ASP A 189 18.72 16.17 -32.80
N GLU A 190 20.01 16.43 -32.68
CA GLU A 190 20.69 17.61 -33.17
C GLU A 190 20.62 17.60 -34.70
N GLU A 191 19.57 18.18 -35.29
CA GLU A 191 19.58 18.51 -36.70
C GLU A 191 20.49 19.73 -36.90
N PRO A 192 21.66 19.59 -37.54
CA PRO A 192 22.60 20.69 -37.65
C PRO A 192 21.99 21.77 -38.55
N ALA A 193 21.90 22.99 -38.00
CA ALA A 193 21.37 24.16 -38.68
C ALA A 193 21.95 24.31 -40.11
N PRO A 194 21.13 24.60 -41.13
CA PRO A 194 21.61 24.76 -42.49
C PRO A 194 22.51 26.00 -42.56
N ARG A 195 23.80 25.77 -42.79
CA ARG A 195 24.76 26.84 -43.10
C ARG A 195 24.26 27.59 -44.34
N ARG A 196 23.71 28.79 -44.13
CA ARG A 196 23.53 29.77 -45.21
C ARG A 196 24.90 30.15 -45.74
N ARG A 197 25.31 29.53 -46.85
CA ARG A 197 26.46 29.98 -47.63
C ARG A 197 26.04 31.21 -48.42
N GLY A 198 26.35 32.38 -47.86
CA GLY A 198 26.22 33.66 -48.54
C GLY A 198 27.36 33.86 -49.53
N LYS A 199 26.95 34.24 -50.76
CA LYS A 199 27.70 34.82 -51.89
C LYS A 199 28.83 34.01 -52.52
#